data_AF-A0A7C5P599-F1
#
_entry.id   AF-A0A7C5P599-F1
#
_cell.length_a   1.000
_cell.length_b   1.000
_cell.length_c   1.000
_cell.angle_alpha   90.00
_cell.angle_beta   90.00
_cell.angle_gamma   90.00
#
_symmetry.space_group_name_H-M   'P 1'
#
loop_
_entity.id
_entity.type
_entity.pdbx_description
1 polymer ?
#
loop_
_entity_poly.entity_id
_entity_poly.type
_entity_poly.pdbx_seq_one_letter_code
_entity_poly.pdbx_strand_id
1 'polypeptide(L)'
;MSAMRAFQTVYTMWLREMLRFKRAKSRIVGSLATPLFFLIILGTAIGSSYNIESYREFMAPGIIAMVILFSSIFGGVSILWDREFGFLKEILIAPVSRFFVALGKAFGGVTTAMIQGILLMIIAGSVGVEYQSLIGVLASI
;
A
#
# COMPACT_ATOMS: atom_id res chain seq x y z
N MET A 1 24.06 6.58 23.57
CA MET A 1 23.58 7.76 22.79
C MET A 1 23.42 7.53 21.28
N SER A 2 23.98 6.48 20.67
CA SER A 2 23.82 6.16 19.23
C SER A 2 22.43 5.56 18.87
N ALA A 3 21.94 4.59 19.65
CA ALA A 3 20.69 3.89 19.34
C ALA A 3 19.43 4.77 19.39
N MET A 4 19.36 5.71 20.34
CA MET A 4 18.24 6.66 20.46
C MET A 4 18.12 7.55 19.22
N ARG A 5 19.26 7.99 18.66
CA ARG A 5 19.30 8.82 17.43
C ARG A 5 18.93 8.01 16.19
N ALA A 6 19.34 6.75 16.13
CA ALA A 6 18.95 5.84 15.04
C ALA A 6 17.44 5.59 15.02
N PHE A 7 16.83 5.30 16.17
CA PHE A 7 15.38 5.11 16.28
C PHE A 7 14.59 6.37 15.90
N GLN A 8 15.02 7.54 16.38
CA GLN A 8 14.40 8.82 16.00
C GLN A 8 14.51 9.11 14.50
N THR A 9 15.61 8.71 13.85
CA THR A 9 15.78 8.87 12.39
C THR A 9 14.81 7.97 11.62
N VAL A 10 14.64 6.71 12.06
CA VAL A 10 13.66 5.79 11.47
C VAL A 10 12.24 6.32 11.64
N TYR A 11 11.89 6.74 12.86
CA TYR A 11 10.55 7.25 13.18
C TYR A 11 10.20 8.54 12.41
N THR A 12 11.14 9.49 12.32
CA THR A 12 10.91 10.75 11.59
C THR A 12 10.77 10.52 10.09
N MET A 13 11.54 9.60 9.50
CA MET A 13 11.37 9.22 8.09
C MET A 13 10.05 8.51 7.84
N TRP A 14 9.65 7.59 8.73
CA TRP A 14 8.35 6.93 8.66
C TRP A 14 7.19 7.94 8.76
N LEU A 15 7.24 8.85 9.74
CA LEU A 15 6.21 9.88 9.93
C LEU A 15 6.10 10.81 8.72
N ARG A 16 7.23 11.19 8.13
CA ARG A 16 7.28 12.00 6.89
C ARG A 16 6.57 11.27 5.75
N GLU A 17 6.77 9.97 5.61
CA GLU A 17 6.10 9.16 4.59
C GLU A 17 4.58 9.09 4.83
N MET A 18 4.16 8.88 6.08
CA MET A 18 2.74 8.90 6.47
C MET A 18 2.07 10.25 6.19
N LEU A 19 2.76 11.37 6.46
CA LEU A 19 2.27 12.71 6.16
C LEU A 19 2.17 12.95 4.65
N ARG A 20 3.12 12.44 3.86
CA ARG A 20 3.09 12.51 2.39
C ARG A 20 1.90 11.71 1.84
N PHE A 21 1.68 10.51 2.35
CA PHE A 21 0.53 9.67 2.04
C PHE A 21 -0.79 10.39 2.35
N LYS A 22 -0.94 10.94 3.57
CA LYS A 22 -2.15 11.67 3.97
C LYS A 22 -2.44 12.89 3.10
N ARG A 23 -1.41 13.57 2.58
CA ARG A 23 -1.56 14.72 1.66
C ARG A 23 -1.90 14.28 0.23
N ALA A 24 -1.46 13.10 -0.19
CA ALA A 24 -1.72 12.53 -1.51
C ALA A 24 -3.12 11.89 -1.64
N LYS A 25 -4.17 12.55 -1.11
CA LYS A 25 -5.55 12.03 -1.09
C LYS A 25 -6.06 11.67 -2.48
N SER A 26 -5.81 12.54 -3.48
CA SER A 26 -6.22 12.31 -4.87
C SER A 26 -5.58 11.06 -5.46
N ARG A 27 -4.30 10.82 -5.15
CA ARG A 27 -3.58 9.62 -5.61
C ARG A 27 -4.13 8.34 -4.98
N ILE A 28 -4.45 8.39 -3.69
CA ILE A 28 -5.04 7.25 -2.96
C ILE A 28 -6.41 6.89 -3.52
N VAL A 29 -7.25 7.90 -3.77
CA VAL A 29 -8.58 7.69 -4.38
C VAL A 29 -8.43 7.13 -5.78
N GLY A 30 -7.52 7.68 -6.60
CA GLY A 30 -7.26 7.17 -7.94
C GLY A 30 -6.76 5.72 -7.94
N SER A 31 -5.84 5.36 -7.03
CA SER A 31 -5.30 4.00 -6.95
C SER A 31 -6.31 2.97 -6.45
N LEU A 32 -7.31 3.38 -5.67
CA LEU A 32 -8.38 2.50 -5.18
C LEU A 32 -9.60 2.46 -6.11
N ALA A 33 -9.84 3.52 -6.88
CA ALA A 33 -10.97 3.60 -7.81
C ALA A 33 -10.91 2.51 -8.89
N THR A 34 -9.74 2.30 -9.53
CA THR A 34 -9.59 1.28 -10.58
C THR A 34 -9.83 -0.15 -10.07
N PRO A 35 -9.22 -0.60 -8.95
CA PRO A 35 -9.51 -1.90 -8.34
C PRO A 35 -10.99 -2.07 -7.96
N LEU A 36 -11.61 -1.03 -7.37
CA LEU A 36 -13.02 -1.08 -6.97
C LEU A 36 -13.95 -1.16 -8.17
N PHE A 37 -13.65 -0.42 -9.23
CA PHE A 37 -14.39 -0.49 -10.49
C PHE A 37 -14.36 -1.91 -11.04
N PHE A 38 -13.19 -2.55 -11.05
CA PHE A 38 -13.05 -3.94 -11.45
C PHE A 38 -13.85 -4.89 -10.55
N LEU A 39 -13.76 -4.73 -9.22
CA LEU A 39 -14.48 -5.60 -8.28
C LEU A 39 -16.00 -5.51 -8.46
N ILE A 40 -16.54 -4.29 -8.56
CA ILE A 40 -17.98 -4.07 -8.69
C ILE A 40 -18.48 -4.51 -10.06
N ILE A 41 -17.88 -4.04 -11.15
CA ILE A 41 -18.41 -4.26 -12.49
C ILE A 41 -18.10 -5.68 -12.96
N LEU A 42 -16.84 -6.10 -12.89
CA LEU A 42 -16.47 -7.45 -13.34
C LEU A 42 -17.09 -8.51 -12.43
N GLY A 43 -17.15 -8.24 -11.11
CA GLY A 43 -17.71 -9.16 -10.13
C GLY A 43 -19.20 -9.39 -10.31
N THR A 44 -19.95 -8.34 -10.63
CA THR A 44 -21.39 -8.46 -10.90
C THR A 44 -21.67 -8.95 -12.32
N ALA A 45 -20.97 -8.44 -13.34
CA ALA A 45 -21.20 -8.79 -14.74
C ALA A 45 -20.91 -10.26 -15.05
N ILE A 46 -19.80 -10.81 -14.52
CA ILE A 46 -19.47 -12.22 -14.74
C ILE A 46 -20.32 -13.12 -13.84
N GLY A 47 -20.56 -12.73 -12.58
CA GLY A 47 -21.43 -13.49 -11.67
C GLY A 47 -22.84 -13.68 -12.24
N SER A 48 -23.43 -12.62 -12.82
CA SER A 48 -24.76 -12.69 -13.45
C SER A 48 -24.78 -13.43 -14.78
N SER A 49 -23.71 -13.32 -15.59
CA SER A 49 -23.63 -13.99 -16.90
C SER A 49 -23.44 -15.51 -16.79
N TYR A 50 -22.76 -15.98 -15.73
CA TYR A 50 -22.43 -17.40 -15.55
C TYR A 50 -23.18 -18.08 -14.38
N ASN A 51 -24.11 -17.38 -13.70
CA ASN A 51 -24.81 -17.85 -12.49
C ASN A 51 -23.86 -18.37 -11.40
N ILE A 52 -22.73 -17.70 -11.19
CA ILE A 52 -21.75 -18.05 -10.16
C ILE A 52 -21.99 -17.15 -8.94
N GLU A 53 -22.63 -17.69 -7.90
CA GLU A 53 -23.05 -16.92 -6.72
C GLU A 53 -21.87 -16.31 -5.93
N SER A 54 -20.67 -16.92 -6.00
CA SER A 54 -19.47 -16.51 -5.23
C SER A 54 -18.32 -15.92 -6.06
N TYR A 55 -18.55 -15.46 -7.29
CA TYR A 55 -17.46 -14.95 -8.15
C TYR A 55 -16.75 -13.72 -7.55
N ARG A 56 -17.48 -12.89 -6.79
CA ARG A 56 -16.94 -11.72 -6.08
C ARG A 56 -15.96 -12.11 -4.96
N GLU A 57 -16.26 -13.19 -4.23
CA GLU A 57 -15.41 -13.72 -3.16
C GLU A 57 -14.10 -14.29 -3.70
N PHE A 58 -14.17 -14.95 -4.86
CA PHE A 58 -12.98 -15.47 -5.54
C PHE A 58 -12.03 -14.35 -6.02
N MET A 59 -12.58 -13.26 -6.57
CA MET A 59 -11.76 -12.17 -7.10
C MET A 59 -11.21 -11.21 -6.04
N ALA A 60 -11.93 -11.03 -4.93
CA ALA A 60 -11.55 -10.09 -3.87
C ALA A 60 -10.09 -10.23 -3.40
N PRO A 61 -9.56 -11.41 -3.03
CA PRO A 61 -8.18 -11.54 -2.56
C PRO A 61 -7.15 -11.21 -3.65
N GLY A 62 -7.41 -11.58 -4.91
CA GLY A 62 -6.51 -11.26 -6.03
C GLY A 62 -6.41 -9.75 -6.29
N ILE A 63 -7.54 -9.05 -6.19
CA ILE A 63 -7.60 -7.59 -6.35
C ILE A 63 -6.90 -6.89 -5.17
N ILE A 64 -7.09 -7.38 -3.94
CA ILE A 64 -6.41 -6.87 -2.74
C ILE A 64 -4.88 -7.04 -2.89
N ALA A 65 -4.43 -8.23 -3.29
CA ALA A 65 -3.01 -8.51 -3.51
C ALA A 65 -2.41 -7.60 -4.59
N MET A 66 -3.12 -7.37 -5.70
CA MET A 66 -2.70 -6.41 -6.72
C MET A 66 -2.53 -4.99 -6.15
N VAL A 67 -3.48 -4.50 -5.35
CA VAL A 67 -3.39 -3.16 -4.76
C VAL A 67 -2.17 -3.04 -3.86
N ILE A 68 -1.92 -4.02 -2.99
CA ILE A 68 -0.76 -4.03 -2.10
C ILE A 68 0.53 -4.04 -2.92
N LEU A 69 0.63 -4.91 -3.93
CA LEU A 69 1.80 -5.05 -4.79
C LEU A 69 2.10 -3.75 -5.55
N PHE A 70 1.11 -3.17 -6.23
CA PHE A 70 1.29 -1.91 -6.94
C PHE A 70 1.63 -0.76 -5.98
N SER A 71 1.00 -0.70 -4.80
CA SER A 71 1.32 0.29 -3.77
C SER A 71 2.79 0.21 -3.34
N SER A 72 3.30 -1.01 -3.11
CA SER A 72 4.69 -1.24 -2.76
C SER A 72 5.65 -0.85 -3.89
N ILE A 73 5.32 -1.18 -5.15
CA ILE A 73 6.12 -0.76 -6.32
C ILE A 73 6.17 0.77 -6.40
N PHE A 74 5.03 1.44 -6.33
CA PHE A 74 4.97 2.90 -6.41
C PHE A 74 5.66 3.59 -5.23
N GLY A 75 5.60 2.99 -4.04
CA GLY A 75 6.40 3.37 -2.88
C GLY A 75 7.89 3.28 -3.18
N GLY A 76 8.36 2.16 -3.72
CA GLY A 76 9.74 1.93 -4.15
C GLY A 76 10.21 2.90 -5.25
N VAL A 77 9.38 3.17 -6.24
CA VAL A 77 9.65 4.16 -7.30
C VAL A 77 9.77 5.57 -6.71
N SER A 78 8.95 5.92 -5.70
CA SER A 78 9.12 7.19 -4.97
C SER A 78 10.43 7.26 -4.19
N ILE A 79 11.04 6.11 -3.84
CA ILE A 79 12.41 6.07 -3.31
C ILE A 79 13.41 6.44 -4.40
N LEU A 80 13.27 5.87 -5.59
CA LEU A 80 14.16 6.11 -6.71
C LEU A 80 14.11 7.58 -7.18
N TRP A 81 12.93 8.17 -7.29
CA TRP A 81 12.77 9.59 -7.61
C TRP A 81 13.37 10.53 -6.56
N ASP A 82 13.18 10.22 -5.26
CA ASP A 82 13.85 10.95 -4.17
C ASP A 82 15.39 10.79 -4.26
N ARG A 83 15.90 9.71 -4.89
CA ARG A 83 17.34 9.49 -5.11
C ARG A 83 17.87 10.25 -6.34
N GLU A 84 17.13 10.33 -7.43
CA GLU A 84 17.56 11.00 -8.67
C GLU A 84 17.58 12.53 -8.57
N PHE A 85 16.64 13.15 -7.84
CA PHE A 85 16.51 14.62 -7.83
C PHE A 85 17.29 15.37 -6.73
N GLY A 86 17.95 14.68 -5.79
CA GLY A 86 18.67 15.35 -4.70
C GLY A 86 19.78 14.56 -4.03
N PHE A 87 19.82 13.22 -4.19
CA PHE A 87 20.72 12.38 -3.41
C PHE A 87 22.16 12.36 -3.94
N LEU A 88 22.42 12.75 -5.19
CA LEU A 88 23.78 12.78 -5.73
C LEU A 88 24.67 13.86 -5.06
N LYS A 89 24.08 15.00 -4.66
CA LYS A 89 24.78 16.08 -3.95
C LYS A 89 24.75 15.92 -2.42
N GLU A 90 23.70 15.32 -1.87
CA GLU A 90 23.53 15.10 -0.42
C GLU A 90 24.35 13.89 0.09
N ILE A 91 24.58 12.86 -0.75
CA ILE A 91 25.49 11.72 -0.49
C ILE A 91 26.91 12.16 -0.17
N LEU A 92 27.38 13.23 -0.81
CA LEU A 92 28.76 13.70 -0.68
C LEU A 92 29.01 14.42 0.65
N ILE A 93 27.96 14.77 1.42
CA ILE A 93 28.07 15.75 2.51
C ILE A 93 27.36 15.31 3.82
N ALA A 94 26.43 14.36 3.80
CA ALA A 94 25.64 14.01 5.00
C ALA A 94 26.26 12.90 5.88
N PRO A 95 26.55 13.16 7.18
CA PRO A 95 27.07 12.17 8.14
C PRO A 95 25.92 11.38 8.77
N VAL A 96 25.12 10.68 7.96
CA VAL A 96 23.98 9.88 8.44
C VAL A 96 24.01 8.51 7.76
N SER A 97 23.93 7.43 8.53
CA SER A 97 23.98 6.07 7.99
C SER A 97 22.80 5.81 7.06
N ARG A 98 23.12 5.49 5.79
CA ARG A 98 22.17 5.20 4.70
C ARG A 98 21.18 4.09 5.05
N PHE A 99 21.58 3.19 5.95
CA PHE A 99 20.80 2.04 6.38
C PHE A 99 19.55 2.43 7.16
N PHE A 100 19.65 3.34 8.13
CA PHE A 100 18.49 3.76 8.95
C PHE A 100 17.46 4.57 8.16
N VAL A 101 17.92 5.36 7.17
CA VAL A 101 17.03 6.09 6.26
C VAL A 101 16.27 5.11 5.35
N ALA A 102 16.96 4.11 4.80
CA ALA A 102 16.33 3.06 4.01
C ALA A 102 15.30 2.27 4.83
N LEU A 103 15.62 1.95 6.09
CA LEU A 103 14.74 1.23 7.00
C LEU A 103 13.44 2.00 7.29
N GLY A 104 13.55 3.29 7.66
CA GLY A 104 12.38 4.13 7.94
C GLY A 104 11.47 4.32 6.73
N LYS A 105 12.06 4.37 5.52
CA LYS A 105 11.30 4.48 4.28
C LYS A 105 10.64 3.17 3.87
N ALA A 106 11.31 2.04 4.09
CA ALA A 106 10.73 0.71 3.90
C ALA A 106 9.52 0.50 4.82
N PHE A 107 9.64 0.81 6.11
CA PHE A 107 8.51 0.78 7.04
C PHE A 107 7.37 1.70 6.60
N GLY A 108 7.70 2.90 6.08
CA GLY A 108 6.71 3.82 5.53
C GLY A 108 5.90 3.19 4.40
N GLY A 109 6.59 2.64 3.40
CA GLY A 109 5.97 1.98 2.24
C GLY A 109 5.14 0.74 2.60
N VAL A 110 5.64 -0.09 3.53
CA VAL A 110 4.89 -1.26 4.03
C VAL A 110 3.60 -0.80 4.73
N THR A 111 3.70 0.21 5.60
CA THR A 111 2.53 0.73 6.33
C THR A 111 1.50 1.31 5.35
N THR A 112 1.93 2.05 4.32
CA THR A 112 0.99 2.60 3.32
C THR A 112 0.30 1.51 2.51
N ALA A 113 1.03 0.48 2.09
CA ALA A 113 0.46 -0.63 1.32
C ALA A 113 -0.55 -1.42 2.15
N MET A 114 -0.22 -1.67 3.43
CA MET A 114 -1.10 -2.34 4.38
C MET A 114 -2.38 -1.52 4.65
N ILE A 115 -2.27 -0.20 4.82
CA ILE A 115 -3.43 0.70 4.97
C ILE A 115 -4.33 0.63 3.73
N GLN A 116 -3.77 0.66 2.52
CA GLN A 116 -4.56 0.57 1.28
C GLN A 116 -5.26 -0.78 1.13
N GLY A 117 -4.58 -1.89 1.46
CA GLY A 117 -5.16 -3.23 1.46
C GLY A 117 -6.32 -3.36 2.45
N ILE A 118 -6.15 -2.85 3.68
CA ILE A 118 -7.21 -2.84 4.71
C ILE A 118 -8.41 -1.98 4.27
N LEU A 119 -8.16 -0.79 3.71
CA LEU A 119 -9.21 0.06 3.18
C LEU A 119 -10.02 -0.65 2.09
N LEU A 120 -9.34 -1.28 1.14
CA LEU A 120 -10.00 -2.02 0.07
C LEU A 120 -10.82 -3.19 0.60
N MET A 121 -10.30 -3.91 1.58
CA MET A 121 -10.98 -5.02 2.23
C MET A 121 -12.29 -4.58 2.92
N ILE A 122 -12.25 -3.45 3.64
CA ILE A 122 -13.45 -2.87 4.26
C ILE A 122 -14.49 -2.52 3.19
N ILE A 123 -14.06 -1.86 2.10
CA ILE A 123 -14.97 -1.45 1.02
C ILE A 123 -15.53 -2.68 0.29
N ALA A 124 -14.72 -3.70 0.02
CA ALA A 124 -15.14 -4.94 -0.61
C ALA A 124 -16.17 -5.70 0.25
N GLY A 125 -16.03 -5.68 1.59
CA GLY A 125 -17.05 -6.20 2.50
C GLY A 125 -18.38 -5.47 2.37
N SER A 126 -18.36 -4.13 2.29
CA SER A 126 -19.57 -3.31 2.07
C SER A 126 -20.24 -3.54 0.70
N VAL A 127 -19.49 -4.05 -0.29
CA VAL A 127 -19.98 -4.39 -1.64
C VAL A 127 -20.61 -5.80 -1.68
N GLY A 128 -20.64 -6.52 -0.56
CA GLY A 128 -21.27 -7.84 -0.43
C GLY A 128 -20.31 -9.00 -0.70
N VAL A 129 -19.02 -8.84 -0.40
CA VAL A 129 -18.07 -9.95 -0.32
C VAL A 129 -18.21 -10.59 1.06
N GLU A 130 -18.71 -11.82 1.12
CA GLU A 130 -18.77 -12.59 2.36
C GLU A 130 -17.40 -13.20 2.66
N TYR A 131 -16.72 -12.67 3.69
CA TYR A 131 -15.45 -13.23 4.13
C TYR A 131 -15.71 -14.44 5.04
N GLN A 132 -15.49 -15.66 4.52
CA GLN A 132 -15.65 -16.90 5.30
C GLN A 132 -14.70 -16.96 6.52
N SER A 133 -13.59 -16.22 6.54
CA SER A 133 -12.67 -16.16 7.68
C SER A 133 -11.75 -14.93 7.66
N LEU A 134 -11.67 -14.19 8.77
CA LEU A 134 -10.67 -13.12 9.00
C LEU A 134 -9.22 -13.62 8.83
N ILE A 135 -8.94 -14.88 9.22
CA ILE A 135 -7.63 -15.52 9.07
C ILE A 135 -7.28 -15.80 7.60
N GLY A 136 -8.21 -16.35 6.79
CA GLY A 136 -7.99 -16.53 5.35
C GLY A 136 -7.75 -15.21 4.61
N VAL A 137 -8.40 -14.13 5.07
CA VAL A 137 -8.20 -12.79 4.53
C VAL A 137 -6.82 -12.22 4.90
N LEU A 138 -6.36 -12.41 6.14
CA LEU A 138 -5.00 -12.05 6.57
C LEU A 138 -3.92 -12.94 5.94
N ALA A 139 -4.20 -14.23 5.69
CA ALA A 139 -3.29 -15.17 5.05
C ALA A 139 -3.17 -14.95 3.52
N SER A 140 -4.12 -14.21 2.94
CA SER A 140 -4.09 -13.81 1.52
C SER A 140 -3.28 -12.54 1.24
N ILE A 141 -2.81 -11.86 2.30
CA ILE A 141 -1.91 -10.71 2.27
C ILE A 141 -0.48 -11.18 2.58
#